data_AF-A0A955B4C7-F1
#
_entry.id   AF-A0A955B4C7-F1
#
_cell.length_a   1.000
_cell.length_b   1.000
_cell.length_c   1.000
_cell.angle_alpha   90.00
_cell.angle_beta   90.00
_cell.angle_gamma   90.00
#
_symmetry.space_group_name_H-M   'P 1'
#
loop_
_entity.id
_entity.type
_entity.pdbx_description
1 polymer ?
#
loop_
_entity_poly.entity_id
_entity_poly.type
_entity_poly.pdbx_seq_one_letter_code
_entity_poly.pdbx_strand_id
1 'polypeptide(L)'
;MNSAGHQDAIEKLECQYKNANVLTEFLEVRVVATGLLNQLQAARSIVQLLNRVVAVKLSAERQIGACIAKMRLRGGDRRKPRITLADYGITPNESSKWQALSRIPSPIFREYVKQCETMSYRMTHRGLEYFVHVKTSMPSGQSLVGE
;
A
#
# COMPACT_ATOMS: atom_id res chain seq x y z
N MET A 1 14.65 13.39 6.21
CA MET A 1 14.54 13.50 7.68
C MET A 1 13.81 12.26 8.18
N ASN A 2 14.30 11.64 9.25
CA ASN A 2 13.67 10.45 9.86
C ASN A 2 12.49 10.89 10.75
N SER A 3 11.57 9.98 11.08
CA SER A 3 10.40 10.24 11.94
C SER A 3 10.77 10.93 13.27
N ALA A 4 11.92 10.54 13.85
CA ALA A 4 12.48 11.15 15.06
C ALA A 4 12.77 12.66 14.91
N GLY A 5 13.20 13.10 13.73
CA GLY A 5 13.46 14.52 13.46
C GLY A 5 12.19 15.35 13.31
N HIS A 6 11.06 14.72 12.94
CA HIS A 6 9.76 15.39 12.90
C HIS A 6 9.14 15.52 14.30
N GLN A 7 9.35 14.52 15.19
CA GLN A 7 8.88 14.59 16.57
C GLN A 7 9.58 15.70 17.38
N ASP A 8 10.91 15.83 17.27
CA ASP A 8 11.66 16.92 17.91
C ASP A 8 11.21 18.31 17.40
N ALA A 9 10.85 18.41 16.12
CA ALA A 9 10.32 19.65 15.55
C ALA A 9 8.91 20.00 16.06
N ILE A 10 8.07 19.01 16.35
CA ILE A 10 6.74 19.20 16.93
C ILE A 10 6.85 19.65 18.39
N GLU A 11 7.69 19.00 19.19
CA GLU A 11 7.89 19.37 20.61
C GLU A 11 8.42 20.83 20.75
N LYS A 12 9.32 21.24 19.86
CA LYS A 12 9.83 22.63 19.81
C LYS A 12 8.74 23.64 19.45
N LEU A 13 7.87 23.30 18.49
CA LEU A 13 6.76 24.16 18.08
C LEU A 13 5.74 24.33 19.22
N GLU A 14 5.43 23.26 19.95
CA GLU A 14 4.53 23.31 21.12
C GLU A 14 5.10 24.16 22.25
N CYS A 15 6.41 24.09 22.48
CA CYS A 15 7.09 24.93 23.46
C CYS A 15 7.03 26.42 23.05
N GLN A 16 7.28 26.74 21.78
CA GLN A 16 7.15 28.12 21.27
C GLN A 16 5.71 28.65 21.39
N TYR A 17 4.70 27.83 21.09
CA TYR A 17 3.31 28.20 21.27
C TYR A 17 2.95 28.52 22.72
N LYS A 18 3.41 27.70 23.68
CA LYS A 18 3.15 27.90 25.12
C LYS A 18 3.80 29.17 25.67
N ASN A 19 4.93 29.58 25.10
CA ASN A 19 5.68 30.75 25.54
C ASN A 19 5.30 32.03 24.80
N ALA A 20 4.47 31.94 23.76
CA ALA A 20 4.02 33.10 22.99
C ALA A 20 3.00 33.91 23.79
N ASN A 21 3.25 35.22 23.92
CA ASN A 21 2.42 36.15 24.66
C ASN A 21 1.96 37.35 23.82
N VAL A 22 2.54 37.54 22.63
CA VAL A 22 2.16 38.63 21.71
C VAL A 22 1.80 38.12 20.31
N LEU A 23 0.97 38.89 19.60
CA LEU A 23 0.41 38.51 18.30
C LEU A 23 1.48 38.12 17.26
N THR A 24 2.62 38.81 17.24
CA THR A 24 3.73 38.53 16.32
C THR A 24 4.31 37.14 16.52
N GLU A 25 4.47 36.70 17.78
CA GLU A 25 4.99 35.37 18.12
C GLU A 25 4.01 34.26 17.67
N PHE A 26 2.71 34.47 17.86
CA PHE A 26 1.70 33.52 17.34
C PHE A 26 1.70 33.42 15.81
N LEU A 27 1.95 34.52 15.10
CA LEU A 27 2.07 34.51 13.63
C LEU A 27 3.32 33.74 13.17
N GLU A 28 4.44 33.87 13.87
CA GLU A 28 5.65 33.11 13.60
C GLU A 28 5.44 31.62 13.82
N VAL A 29 4.86 31.22 14.96
CA VAL A 29 4.47 29.83 15.25
C VAL A 29 3.59 29.27 14.14
N ARG A 30 2.59 30.05 13.65
CA ARG A 30 1.72 29.63 12.54
C ARG A 30 2.49 29.38 11.24
N VAL A 31 3.44 30.25 10.90
CA VAL A 31 4.26 30.11 9.68
C VAL A 31 5.12 28.84 9.75
N VAL A 32 5.77 28.61 10.89
CA VAL A 32 6.58 27.40 11.12
C VAL A 32 5.70 26.14 11.08
N ALA A 33 4.53 26.16 11.72
CA ALA A 33 3.56 25.08 11.68
C ALA A 33 3.13 24.76 10.24
N THR A 34 2.80 25.78 9.45
CA THR A 34 2.40 25.64 8.05
C THR A 34 3.53 25.05 7.19
N GLY A 35 4.77 25.46 7.42
CA GLY A 35 5.96 24.90 6.77
C GLY A 35 6.16 23.42 7.10
N LEU A 36 6.06 23.05 8.38
CA LEU A 36 6.16 21.66 8.83
C LEU A 36 5.02 20.79 8.25
N LEU A 37 3.81 21.34 8.20
CA LEU A 37 2.63 20.67 7.65
C LEU A 37 2.78 20.43 6.14
N ASN A 38 3.28 21.41 5.38
CA ASN A 38 3.60 21.26 3.97
C ASN A 38 4.72 20.23 3.72
N GLN A 39 5.74 20.18 4.59
CA GLN A 39 6.81 19.17 4.50
C GLN A 39 6.29 17.76 4.79
N LEU A 40 5.44 17.59 5.82
CA LEU A 40 4.81 16.32 6.16
C LEU A 40 3.79 15.88 5.09
N GLN A 41 3.05 16.83 4.51
CA GLN A 41 2.16 16.58 3.37
C GLN A 41 2.93 16.21 2.11
N ALA A 42 4.09 16.82 1.84
CA ALA A 42 4.96 16.42 0.74
C ALA A 42 5.47 14.98 0.92
N ALA A 43 5.83 14.57 2.15
CA ALA A 43 6.16 13.18 2.46
C ALA A 43 4.96 12.22 2.29
N ARG A 44 3.75 12.65 2.67
CA ARG A 44 2.49 11.90 2.48
C ARG A 44 2.09 11.76 1.01
N SER A 45 2.37 12.78 0.20
CA SER A 45 2.08 12.79 -1.24
C SER A 45 2.89 11.73 -2.00
N ILE A 46 4.15 11.52 -1.61
CA ILE A 46 5.02 10.47 -2.17
C ILE A 46 4.44 9.08 -1.83
N VAL A 47 3.97 8.86 -0.59
CA VAL A 47 3.36 7.58 -0.20
C VAL A 47 2.07 7.32 -0.97
N GLN A 48 1.22 8.33 -1.17
CA GLN A 48 0.00 8.21 -1.96
C GLN A 48 0.27 7.88 -3.43
N LEU A 49 1.25 8.56 -4.05
CA LEU A 49 1.68 8.27 -5.42
C LEU A 49 2.25 6.86 -5.55
N LEU A 50 3.13 6.45 -4.62
CA LEU A 50 3.68 5.10 -4.56
C LEU A 50 2.57 4.05 -4.39
N ASN A 51 1.61 4.29 -3.50
CA ASN A 51 0.46 3.41 -3.29
C ASN A 51 -0.39 3.26 -4.55
N ARG A 52 -0.65 4.36 -5.26
CA ARG A 52 -1.40 4.32 -6.52
C ARG A 52 -0.68 3.47 -7.57
N VAL A 53 0.63 3.63 -7.70
CA VAL A 53 1.46 2.80 -8.59
C VAL A 53 1.44 1.33 -8.17
N VAL A 54 1.58 1.03 -6.87
CA VAL A 54 1.54 -0.33 -6.33
C VAL A 54 0.16 -0.96 -6.50
N ALA A 55 -0.93 -0.22 -6.34
CA ALA A 55 -2.29 -0.72 -6.54
C ALA A 55 -2.53 -1.12 -8.00
N VAL A 56 -2.06 -0.30 -8.96
CA VAL A 56 -2.11 -0.63 -10.39
C VAL A 56 -1.28 -1.88 -10.68
N LYS A 57 -0.06 -1.96 -10.14
CA LYS A 57 0.82 -3.14 -10.28
C LYS A 57 0.15 -4.41 -9.76
N LEU A 58 -0.34 -4.41 -8.52
CA LEU A 58 -1.01 -5.56 -7.91
C LEU A 58 -2.27 -5.97 -8.68
N SER A 59 -3.01 -4.99 -9.23
CA SER A 59 -4.18 -5.26 -10.07
C SER A 59 -3.80 -5.97 -11.38
N ALA A 60 -2.73 -5.51 -12.03
CA ALA A 60 -2.21 -6.14 -13.24
C ALA A 60 -1.72 -7.57 -12.95
N GLU A 61 -0.95 -7.76 -11.88
CA GLU A 61 -0.47 -9.09 -11.45
C GLU A 61 -1.63 -10.05 -11.17
N ARG A 62 -2.72 -9.58 -10.52
CA ARG A 62 -3.94 -10.37 -10.31
C ARG A 62 -4.59 -10.80 -11.62
N GLN A 63 -4.67 -9.90 -12.60
CA GLN A 63 -5.25 -10.22 -13.92
C GLN A 63 -4.36 -11.20 -14.69
N ILE A 64 -3.04 -10.99 -14.69
CA ILE A 64 -2.09 -11.91 -15.32
C ILE A 64 -2.23 -13.31 -14.71
N GLY A 65 -2.27 -13.42 -13.38
CA GLY A 65 -2.48 -14.70 -12.70
C GLY A 65 -3.77 -15.41 -13.12
N ALA A 66 -4.87 -14.66 -13.27
CA ALA A 66 -6.14 -15.21 -13.75
C ALA A 66 -6.03 -15.71 -15.21
N CYS A 67 -5.31 -14.99 -16.08
CA CYS A 67 -5.03 -15.41 -17.45
C CYS A 67 -4.18 -16.69 -17.50
N ILE A 68 -3.08 -16.75 -16.75
CA ILE A 68 -2.21 -17.94 -16.70
C ILE A 68 -3.00 -19.16 -16.19
N ALA A 69 -3.84 -18.99 -15.18
CA ALA A 69 -4.68 -20.08 -14.66
C ALA A 69 -5.62 -20.66 -15.74
N LYS A 70 -6.14 -19.82 -16.64
CA LYS A 70 -7.01 -20.23 -17.76
C LYS A 70 -6.26 -20.91 -18.90
N MET A 71 -4.97 -20.61 -19.09
CA MET A 71 -4.16 -21.18 -20.17
C MET A 71 -3.94 -22.70 -20.05
N ARG A 72 -4.22 -23.32 -18.88
CA ARG A 72 -4.18 -24.78 -18.66
C ARG A 72 -2.91 -25.43 -19.23
N LEU A 73 -1.74 -24.82 -19.02
CA LEU A 73 -0.44 -25.24 -19.58
C LEU A 73 0.09 -26.61 -19.07
N ARG A 74 -0.75 -27.47 -18.50
CA ARG A 74 -0.35 -28.78 -17.96
C ARG A 74 -0.34 -29.85 -19.06
N GLY A 75 0.82 -30.47 -19.26
CA GLY A 75 1.05 -31.81 -19.79
C GLY A 75 0.12 -32.30 -20.92
N GLY A 76 0.31 -31.83 -22.16
CA GLY A 76 -0.41 -32.36 -23.33
C GLY A 76 0.42 -32.35 -24.62
N ASP A 77 0.75 -33.55 -25.12
CA ASP A 77 1.50 -33.95 -26.32
C ASP A 77 2.85 -33.25 -26.61
N ARG A 78 3.92 -34.04 -26.79
CA ARG A 78 5.31 -33.57 -27.00
C ARG A 78 5.59 -33.11 -28.45
N ARG A 79 4.61 -33.25 -29.34
CA ARG A 79 4.78 -33.14 -30.80
C ARG A 79 4.59 -31.72 -31.38
N LYS A 80 4.22 -30.71 -30.58
CA LYS A 80 4.07 -29.31 -31.05
C LYS A 80 4.97 -28.35 -30.26
N PRO A 81 5.57 -27.33 -30.89
CA PRO A 81 6.30 -26.28 -30.17
C PRO A 81 5.34 -25.62 -29.19
N ARG A 82 5.65 -25.71 -27.90
CA ARG A 82 4.81 -25.13 -26.84
C ARG A 82 5.32 -23.74 -26.53
N ILE A 83 4.43 -22.77 -26.62
CA ILE A 83 4.65 -21.47 -25.98
C ILE A 83 4.68 -21.72 -24.48
N THR A 84 5.81 -21.39 -23.86
CA THR A 84 6.05 -21.46 -22.42
C THR A 84 5.90 -20.09 -21.79
N LEU A 85 5.74 -20.04 -20.46
CA LEU A 85 5.74 -18.77 -19.73
C LEU A 85 7.10 -18.08 -19.78
N ALA A 86 8.19 -18.85 -19.95
CA ALA A 86 9.53 -18.31 -20.11
C ALA A 86 9.68 -17.50 -21.41
N ASP A 87 8.94 -17.86 -22.47
CA ASP A 87 8.92 -17.10 -23.73
C ASP A 87 8.31 -15.69 -23.56
N TYR A 88 7.55 -15.48 -22.48
CA TYR A 88 7.04 -14.17 -22.07
C TYR A 88 7.88 -13.50 -20.97
N GLY A 89 9.05 -14.06 -20.63
CA GLY A 89 9.91 -13.57 -19.56
C GLY A 89 9.34 -13.80 -18.15
N ILE A 90 8.36 -14.69 -17.99
CA ILE A 90 7.70 -14.95 -16.70
C ILE A 90 8.34 -16.16 -16.03
N THR A 91 8.88 -15.96 -14.83
CA THR A 91 9.47 -17.05 -14.05
C THR A 91 8.39 -17.94 -13.38
N PRO A 92 8.71 -19.20 -13.03
CA PRO A 92 7.80 -20.04 -12.26
C PRO A 92 7.35 -19.42 -10.93
N ASN A 93 8.25 -18.70 -10.25
CA ASN A 93 7.96 -18.03 -8.98
C ASN A 93 6.97 -16.87 -9.16
N GLU A 94 7.14 -16.05 -10.19
CA GLU A 94 6.21 -14.96 -10.51
C GLU A 94 4.84 -15.51 -10.88
N SER A 95 4.79 -16.50 -11.78
CA SER A 95 3.53 -17.11 -12.20
C SER A 95 2.75 -17.70 -11.01
N SER A 96 3.43 -18.35 -10.07
CA SER A 96 2.82 -18.92 -8.87
C SER A 96 2.26 -17.83 -7.95
N LYS A 97 3.03 -16.75 -7.72
CA LYS A 97 2.59 -15.60 -6.91
C LYS A 97 1.39 -14.90 -7.53
N TRP A 98 1.44 -14.60 -8.82
CA TRP A 98 0.34 -13.92 -9.51
C TRP A 98 -0.94 -14.76 -9.54
N GLN A 99 -0.81 -16.08 -9.75
CA GLN A 99 -1.94 -16.99 -9.63
C GLN A 99 -2.51 -17.01 -8.21
N ALA A 100 -1.69 -16.98 -7.17
CA ALA A 100 -2.16 -16.86 -5.79
C ALA A 100 -2.90 -15.53 -5.55
N LEU A 101 -2.34 -14.40 -6.02
CA LEU A 101 -2.99 -13.09 -5.96
C LEU A 101 -4.35 -13.08 -6.66
N SER A 102 -4.46 -13.73 -7.82
CA SER A 102 -5.71 -13.79 -8.60
C SER A 102 -6.85 -14.49 -7.86
N ARG A 103 -6.53 -15.36 -6.89
CA ARG A 103 -7.53 -16.06 -6.07
C ARG A 103 -8.10 -15.18 -4.96
N ILE A 104 -7.44 -14.07 -4.63
CA ILE A 104 -7.94 -13.13 -3.63
C ILE A 104 -9.26 -12.53 -4.15
N PRO A 105 -10.36 -12.58 -3.38
CA PRO A 105 -11.62 -11.95 -3.77
C PRO A 105 -11.49 -10.43 -3.98
N SER A 106 -12.11 -9.91 -5.04
CA SER A 106 -12.09 -8.47 -5.35
C SER A 106 -12.61 -7.56 -4.22
N PRO A 107 -13.61 -7.93 -3.39
CA PRO A 107 -13.99 -7.14 -2.23
C PRO A 107 -12.83 -6.96 -1.23
N ILE A 108 -12.14 -8.04 -0.88
CA ILE A 108 -11.02 -8.02 0.08
C ILE A 108 -9.85 -7.18 -0.44
N PHE A 109 -9.52 -7.33 -1.73
CA PHE A 109 -8.47 -6.51 -2.34
C PHE A 109 -8.81 -5.02 -2.34
N ARG A 110 -10.05 -4.65 -2.68
CA ARG A 110 -10.49 -3.25 -2.67
C ARG A 110 -10.49 -2.67 -1.26
N GLU A 111 -10.86 -3.46 -0.27
CA GLU A 111 -10.77 -3.07 1.14
C GLU A 111 -9.33 -2.79 1.56
N TYR A 112 -8.38 -3.67 1.19
CA TYR A 112 -6.96 -3.46 1.46
C TYR A 112 -6.43 -2.16 0.84
N VAL A 113 -6.73 -1.92 -0.45
CA VAL A 113 -6.33 -0.68 -1.15
C VAL A 113 -6.89 0.54 -0.43
N LYS A 114 -8.19 0.53 -0.10
CA LYS A 114 -8.85 1.63 0.60
C LYS A 114 -8.24 1.87 1.99
N GLN A 115 -7.93 0.83 2.75
CA GLN A 115 -7.28 0.98 4.06
C GLN A 115 -5.89 1.61 3.95
N CYS A 116 -5.06 1.17 3.00
CA CYS A 116 -3.73 1.74 2.80
C CYS A 116 -3.79 3.20 2.32
N GLU A 117 -4.80 3.58 1.54
CA GLU A 117 -5.03 4.98 1.14
C GLU A 117 -5.45 5.84 2.35
N THR A 118 -6.47 5.41 3.11
CA THR A 118 -6.99 6.15 4.27
C THR A 118 -5.93 6.32 5.37
N MET A 119 -5.25 5.23 5.73
CA MET A 119 -4.24 5.23 6.80
C MET A 119 -2.87 5.72 6.32
N SER A 120 -2.72 5.99 5.01
CA SER A 120 -1.43 6.40 4.42
C SER A 120 -0.29 5.40 4.70
N TYR A 121 -0.62 4.10 4.80
CA TYR A 121 0.34 3.02 4.91
C TYR A 121 0.87 2.62 3.54
N ARG A 122 2.16 2.28 3.45
CA ARG A 122 2.76 1.80 2.22
C ARG A 122 2.17 0.44 1.82
N MET A 123 1.55 0.37 0.65
CA MET A 123 1.07 -0.88 0.06
C MET A 123 2.25 -1.78 -0.30
N THR A 124 2.13 -3.07 0.03
CA THR A 124 3.13 -4.09 -0.34
C THR A 124 2.45 -5.43 -0.59
N HIS A 125 3.12 -6.32 -1.32
CA HIS A 125 2.64 -7.69 -1.55
C HIS A 125 2.42 -8.45 -0.23
N ARG A 126 3.41 -8.37 0.67
CA ARG A 126 3.35 -9.01 2.00
C ARG A 126 2.23 -8.43 2.87
N GLY A 127 1.99 -7.12 2.77
CA GLY A 127 0.87 -6.47 3.47
C GLY A 127 -0.49 -6.99 3.01
N LEU A 128 -0.66 -7.21 1.69
CA LEU A 128 -1.88 -7.80 1.14
C LEU A 128 -2.06 -9.26 1.60
N GLU A 129 -0.99 -10.07 1.58
CA GLU A 129 -1.04 -11.47 2.07
C GLU A 129 -1.45 -11.55 3.54
N TYR A 130 -0.86 -10.70 4.39
CA TYR A 130 -1.22 -10.60 5.80
C TYR A 130 -2.68 -10.17 5.99
N PHE A 131 -3.12 -9.15 5.24
CA PHE A 131 -4.49 -8.67 5.29
C PHE A 131 -5.51 -9.76 4.93
N VAL A 132 -5.22 -10.54 3.89
CA VAL A 132 -6.03 -11.70 3.50
C VAL A 132 -6.07 -12.73 4.62
N HIS A 133 -4.92 -13.10 5.18
CA HIS A 133 -4.84 -14.08 6.26
C HIS A 133 -5.72 -13.68 7.45
N VAL A 134 -5.56 -12.43 7.93
CA VAL A 134 -6.36 -11.88 9.03
C VAL A 134 -7.85 -11.94 8.71
N LYS A 135 -8.27 -11.53 7.51
CA LYS A 135 -9.69 -11.54 7.12
C LYS A 135 -10.27 -12.94 6.95
N THR A 136 -9.47 -13.92 6.52
CA THR A 136 -9.91 -15.32 6.41
C THR A 136 -9.94 -16.06 7.74
N SER A 137 -9.17 -15.59 8.73
CA SER A 137 -9.09 -16.20 10.06
C SER A 137 -10.02 -15.57 11.09
N MET A 138 -10.69 -14.46 10.76
CA MET A 138 -11.70 -13.86 11.65
C MET A 138 -13.08 -14.50 11.43
N PRO A 139 -13.78 -14.98 12.48
CA PRO A 139 -15.17 -15.37 12.38
C PRO A 139 -16.00 -14.13 12.03
N SER A 140 -16.90 -14.29 11.07
CA SER A 140 -17.82 -13.26 10.58
C SER A 140 -18.64 -12.66 11.75
N GLY A 141 -18.18 -11.52 12.29
CA GLY A 141 -18.86 -10.87 13.41
C GLY A 141 -18.15 -9.70 14.11
N GLN A 142 -16.86 -9.41 13.86
CA GLN A 142 -16.19 -8.27 14.50
C GLN A 142 -15.54 -7.34 13.46
N SER A 143 -16.06 -6.11 13.37
CA SER A 143 -15.52 -5.03 12.55
C SER A 143 -14.47 -4.25 13.35
N LEU A 144 -13.26 -4.09 12.81
CA LEU A 144 -12.21 -3.23 13.37
C LEU A 144 -12.42 -1.76 12.98
N VAL A 145 -13.63 -1.23 13.21
CA VAL A 145 -13.89 0.21 13.20
C VAL A 145 -14.64 0.51 14.49
N GLY A 146 -13.86 0.67 15.56
CA GLY A 146 -14.30 1.43 16.72
C GLY A 146 -14.31 2.90 16.34
N GLU A 147 -15.39 3.57 16.74
CA GLU A 147 -15.71 4.99 16.58
C GLU A 147 -14.57 5.93 17.02
#